data_AF-A0A1I7X4I0-F1
#
_entry.id   AF-A0A1I7X4I0-F1
#
_cell.length_a   1.000
_cell.length_b   1.000
_cell.length_c   1.000
_cell.angle_alpha   90.00
_cell.angle_beta   90.00
_cell.angle_gamma   90.00
#
_symmetry.space_group_name_H-M   'P 1'
#
loop_
_entity.id
_entity.type
_entity.pdbx_description
1 polymer ?
#
loop_
_entity_poly.entity_id
_entity_poly.type
_entity_poly.pdbx_seq_one_letter_code
_entity_poly.pdbx_strand_id
1 'polypeptide(L)'
;MSYDVPTQEMLTRDSVTVSVDAAVYYRTRRVLREVTFIAQRAIRVLPSSDPIASLSAVNDAHHSTRQLAQTTLRNVLGTRTLEEIMSDREGIAAQAKQILDTGGVHLV
;
A
#
# COMPACT_ATOMS: atom_id res chain seq x y z
N MET A 1 -12.30 0.81 -5.25
CA MET A 1 -12.45 -0.55 -4.71
C MET A 1 -11.90 -0.50 -3.30
N SER A 2 -12.56 -1.13 -2.33
CA SER A 2 -12.02 -1.29 -0.99
C SER A 2 -11.33 -2.64 -0.89
N TYR A 3 -10.22 -2.69 -0.16
CA TYR A 3 -9.50 -3.92 0.08
C TYR A 3 -9.19 -4.03 1.57
N ASP A 4 -9.61 -5.13 2.18
CA ASP A 4 -9.35 -5.42 3.59
C ASP A 4 -7.95 -6.00 3.74
N VAL A 5 -7.09 -5.32 4.49
CA VAL A 5 -5.79 -5.85 4.85
C VAL A 5 -6.02 -6.92 5.92
N PRO A 6 -5.51 -8.14 5.75
CA PRO A 6 -5.68 -9.18 6.76
C PRO A 6 -5.08 -8.71 8.09
N THR A 7 -5.73 -9.08 9.18
CA THR A 7 -5.33 -8.77 10.56
C THR A 7 -3.85 -9.04 10.78
N GLN A 8 -3.16 -8.07 11.36
CA GLN A 8 -1.73 -8.18 11.65
C GLN A 8 -1.50 -8.31 13.13
N GLU A 9 -0.84 -9.41 13.53
CA GLU A 9 -0.31 -9.56 14.89
C GLU A 9 1.14 -9.10 14.92
N MET A 10 1.45 -8.16 15.81
CA MET A 10 2.80 -7.61 15.94
C MET A 10 3.14 -7.21 17.36
N LEU A 11 4.44 -7.14 17.63
CA LEU A 11 4.99 -6.62 18.88
C LEU A 11 5.24 -5.12 18.72
N THR A 12 4.68 -4.33 19.63
CA THR A 12 4.97 -2.90 19.76
C THR A 12 6.36 -2.68 20.38
N ARG A 13 6.84 -1.43 20.34
CA ARG A 13 8.13 -1.05 20.92
C ARG A 13 8.30 -1.44 22.40
N ASP A 14 7.20 -1.43 23.16
CA ASP A 14 7.21 -1.74 24.59
C ASP A 14 6.94 -3.23 24.88
N SER A 15 7.17 -4.10 23.88
CA SER A 15 7.01 -5.55 24.01
C SER A 15 5.58 -6.00 24.32
N VAL A 16 4.59 -5.24 23.86
CA VAL A 16 3.17 -5.63 23.93
C VAL A 16 2.70 -6.14 22.58
N THR A 17 2.08 -7.33 22.56
CA THR A 17 1.45 -7.92 21.38
C THR A 17 0.11 -7.27 21.08
N VAL A 18 -0.07 -6.78 19.85
CA VAL A 18 -1.30 -6.15 19.38
C VAL A 18 -1.75 -6.78 18.06
N SER A 19 -3.07 -6.94 17.92
CA SER A 19 -3.71 -7.38 16.67
C SER A 19 -4.43 -6.18 16.06
N VAL A 20 -4.05 -5.79 14.84
CA VAL A 20 -4.59 -4.60 14.18
C VAL A 20 -5.28 -4.98 12.87
N ASP A 21 -6.52 -4.51 12.72
CA ASP A 21 -7.29 -4.56 11.48
C ASP A 21 -7.19 -3.24 10.72
N ALA A 22 -7.04 -3.32 9.40
CA ALA A 22 -6.96 -2.16 8.54
C ALA A 22 -7.70 -2.39 7.21
N ALA A 23 -8.39 -1.37 6.73
CA ALA A 23 -9.02 -1.36 5.41
C ALA A 23 -8.40 -0.25 4.57
N VAL A 24 -8.02 -0.60 3.34
CA VAL A 24 -7.40 0.34 2.39
C VAL A 24 -8.43 0.66 1.30
N TYR A 25 -8.81 1.94 1.22
CA TYR A 25 -9.69 2.46 0.18
C TYR A 25 -8.85 3.14 -0.89
N TYR A 26 -8.91 2.64 -2.12
CA TYR A 26 -8.24 3.27 -3.26
C TYR A 26 -9.21 3.39 -4.42
N ARG A 27 -9.03 4.46 -5.19
CA ARG A 27 -9.73 4.65 -6.45
C ARG A 27 -8.72 4.48 -7.56
N THR A 28 -8.90 3.43 -8.34
CA THR A 28 -8.21 3.26 -9.62
C THR A 28 -8.58 4.44 -10.50
N ARG A 29 -7.74 5.49 -10.53
CA ARG A 29 -7.73 6.39 -11.68
C ARG A 29 -7.29 5.52 -12.86
N ARG A 30 -7.92 5.65 -14.02
CA ARG A 30 -7.45 5.03 -15.26
C ARG A 30 -5.95 5.31 -15.40
N VAL A 31 -5.12 4.31 -15.11
CA VAL A 31 -3.66 4.39 -15.18
C VAL A 31 -3.26 4.14 -16.62
N LEU A 32 -3.21 5.19 -17.43
CA LEU A 32 -2.38 5.19 -18.64
C LEU A 32 -0.94 5.64 -18.36
N ARG A 33 -0.59 5.87 -17.09
CA ARG A 33 0.73 6.35 -16.66
C ARG A 33 1.04 5.88 -15.25
N GLU A 34 1.51 4.65 -15.10
CA GLU A 34 2.42 4.24 -14.01
C GLU A 34 3.39 3.14 -14.50
N VAL A 35 3.89 3.29 -15.74
CA VAL A 35 5.00 2.47 -16.27
C VAL A 35 6.30 3.29 -16.34
N THR A 36 6.41 4.36 -15.56
CA THR A 36 7.56 5.26 -15.66
C THR A 36 8.05 5.68 -14.30
N PHE A 37 8.84 4.83 -13.63
CA PHE A 37 10.07 5.30 -12.96
C PHE A 37 11.02 4.19 -12.47
N ILE A 38 11.42 3.21 -13.29
CA ILE A 38 12.72 2.50 -13.06
C ILE A 38 13.34 1.84 -14.32
N ALA A 39 12.84 2.11 -15.53
CA ALA A 39 13.36 1.50 -16.75
C ALA A 39 13.66 2.55 -17.85
N GLN A 40 14.49 3.55 -17.57
CA GLN A 40 14.98 4.48 -18.61
C GLN A 40 16.05 3.87 -19.55
N ARG A 41 16.08 2.54 -19.74
CA ARG A 41 17.06 1.91 -20.66
C ARG A 41 16.56 0.73 -21.50
N ALA A 42 15.25 0.62 -21.72
CA ALA A 42 14.74 -0.32 -22.71
C ALA A 42 13.67 0.37 -23.56
N ILE A 43 14.07 0.70 -24.79
CA ILE A 43 13.18 0.98 -25.90
C ILE A 43 12.14 -0.15 -25.97
N ARG A 44 10.86 0.15 -25.72
CA ARG A 44 9.78 -0.62 -26.32
C ARG A 44 8.57 0.27 -26.56
N VAL A 45 8.46 0.71 -27.81
CA VAL A 45 7.19 1.09 -28.42
C VAL A 45 6.32 -0.16 -28.45
N LEU A 46 5.16 -0.14 -27.79
CA LEU A 46 3.99 -0.91 -28.20
C LEU A 46 2.76 -0.04 -27.91
N PRO A 47 2.16 0.60 -28.93
CA PRO A 47 0.76 0.98 -28.88
C PRO A 47 0.00 -0.31 -29.19
N SER A 48 -0.28 -1.13 -28.19
CA SER A 48 -1.20 -2.24 -28.39
C SER A 48 -2.18 -2.29 -27.24
N SER A 49 -3.41 -1.97 -27.60
CA SER A 49 -4.64 -2.18 -26.87
C SER A 49 -4.88 -3.68 -26.65
N ASP A 50 -3.98 -4.32 -25.93
CA ASP A 50 -4.10 -5.70 -25.45
C ASP A 50 -4.72 -5.66 -24.06
N PRO A 51 -6.04 -5.88 -23.91
CA PRO A 51 -6.71 -5.83 -22.62
C PRO A 51 -6.11 -6.83 -21.63
N ILE A 52 -5.51 -7.93 -22.10
CA ILE A 52 -4.89 -8.95 -21.27
C ILE A 52 -3.61 -8.44 -20.59
N ALA A 53 -2.76 -7.68 -21.31
CA ALA A 53 -1.55 -7.09 -20.74
C ALA A 53 -1.87 -6.00 -19.71
N SER A 54 -2.89 -5.18 -20.00
CA SER A 54 -3.41 -4.18 -19.06
C SER A 54 -4.05 -4.82 -17.83
N LEU A 55 -4.68 -5.99 -17.96
CA LEU A 55 -5.28 -6.72 -16.84
C LEU A 55 -4.20 -7.36 -15.96
N SER A 56 -3.18 -7.95 -16.56
CA SER A 56 -2.05 -8.55 -15.83
C SER A 56 -1.31 -7.50 -15.01
N ALA A 57 -1.01 -6.34 -15.60
CA ALA A 57 -0.35 -5.25 -14.90
C ALA A 57 -1.17 -4.72 -13.70
N VAL A 58 -2.50 -4.67 -13.84
CA VAL A 58 -3.42 -4.28 -12.74
C VAL A 58 -3.44 -5.35 -11.65
N ASN A 59 -3.47 -6.64 -12.01
CA ASN A 59 -3.43 -7.74 -11.04
C ASN A 59 -2.13 -7.76 -10.23
N ASP A 60 -0.99 -7.53 -10.87
CA ASP A 60 0.30 -7.41 -10.20
C ASP A 60 0.34 -6.19 -9.27
N ALA A 61 -0.17 -5.05 -9.73
CA ALA A 61 -0.28 -3.85 -8.90
C ALA A 61 -1.14 -4.08 -7.65
N HIS A 62 -2.25 -4.82 -7.75
CA HIS A 62 -3.08 -5.16 -6.59
C HIS A 62 -2.33 -6.03 -5.57
N HIS A 63 -1.59 -7.04 -6.03
CA HIS A 63 -0.81 -7.89 -5.15
C HIS A 63 0.33 -7.13 -4.47
N SER A 64 1.10 -6.34 -5.23
CA SER A 64 2.17 -5.50 -4.69
C SER A 64 1.64 -4.45 -3.72
N THR A 65 0.48 -3.84 -4.01
CA THR A 65 -0.19 -2.90 -3.10
C THR A 65 -0.55 -3.55 -1.77
N ARG A 66 -1.06 -4.79 -1.79
CA ARG A 66 -1.37 -5.54 -0.57
C ARG A 66 -0.12 -5.79 0.27
N GLN A 67 0.96 -6.24 -0.36
CA GLN A 67 2.23 -6.48 0.34
C GLN A 67 2.79 -5.18 0.91
N LEU A 68 2.75 -4.09 0.14
CA LEU A 68 3.19 -2.78 0.59
C LEU A 68 2.36 -2.29 1.78
N ALA A 69 1.03 -2.37 1.72
CA ALA A 69 0.13 -2.01 2.83
C ALA A 69 0.45 -2.81 4.09
N GLN A 70 0.69 -4.11 3.96
CA GLN A 70 1.04 -4.95 5.08
C GLN A 70 2.40 -4.57 5.68
N THR A 71 3.42 -4.37 4.85
CA THR A 71 4.76 -3.98 5.30
C THR A 71 4.75 -2.60 5.94
N THR A 72 4.03 -1.63 5.37
CA THR A 72 3.91 -0.29 5.91
C THR A 72 3.23 -0.31 7.28
N LEU A 73 2.12 -1.01 7.44
CA LEU A 73 1.43 -1.12 8.73
C LEU A 73 2.35 -1.74 9.79
N ARG A 74 3.03 -2.85 9.45
CA ARG A 74 3.98 -3.50 10.35
C ARG A 74 5.13 -2.57 10.76
N ASN A 75 5.68 -1.80 9.83
CA ASN A 75 6.79 -0.89 10.10
C ASN A 75 6.35 0.32 10.96
N VAL A 76 5.24 0.95 10.60
CA VAL A 76 4.74 2.12 11.33
C VAL A 76 4.32 1.73 12.74
N LEU A 77 3.53 0.66 12.89
CA LEU A 77 3.03 0.24 14.21
C LEU A 77 4.13 -0.42 15.07
N GLY A 78 5.07 -1.15 14.47
CA GLY A 78 6.17 -1.77 15.20
C GLY A 78 7.19 -0.78 15.79
N THR A 79 7.23 0.46 15.30
CA THR A 79 8.11 1.51 15.82
C THR A 79 7.48 2.37 16.92
N ARG A 80 6.17 2.15 17.20
CA ARG A 80 5.38 2.91 18.17
C ARG A 80 5.10 2.10 19.44
N THR A 81 4.80 2.81 20.52
CA THR A 81 4.30 2.21 21.76
C THR A 81 2.81 1.93 21.68
N LEU A 82 2.28 1.06 22.54
CA LEU A 82 0.82 0.83 22.61
C LEU A 82 0.07 2.13 22.94
N GLU A 83 0.61 2.92 23.86
CA GLU A 83 0.02 4.20 24.26
C GLU A 83 -0.05 5.19 23.10
N GLU A 84 1.02 5.32 22.31
CA GLU A 84 1.03 6.15 21.10
C GLU A 84 0.02 5.67 20.07
N ILE A 85 -0.10 4.35 19.87
CA ILE A 85 -1.06 3.76 18.91
C ILE A 85 -2.50 4.04 19.33
N MET A 86 -2.80 4.00 20.62
CA MET A 86 -4.14 4.29 21.15
C MET A 86 -4.45 5.79 21.20
N SER A 87 -3.45 6.63 21.48
CA SER A 87 -3.61 8.07 21.65
C SER A 87 -3.64 8.84 20.32
N ASP A 88 -2.83 8.43 19.33
CA ASP A 88 -2.71 9.11 18.03
C ASP A 88 -2.98 8.15 16.85
N ARG A 89 -4.08 7.40 16.94
CA ARG A 89 -4.50 6.47 15.88
C ARG A 89 -4.67 7.17 14.53
N GLU A 90 -5.23 8.39 14.53
CA GLU A 90 -5.49 9.16 13.31
C GLU A 90 -4.20 9.65 12.64
N GLY A 91 -3.23 10.16 13.43
CA GLY A 91 -1.93 10.58 12.92
C GLY A 91 -1.14 9.41 12.33
N ILE A 92 -1.19 8.25 12.99
CA ILE A 92 -0.57 7.01 12.49
C ILE A 92 -1.21 6.54 11.19
N ALA A 93 -2.54 6.58 11.10
CA ALA A 93 -3.25 6.23 9.87
C ALA A 93 -2.90 7.19 8.72
N ALA A 94 -2.79 8.50 9.00
CA ALA A 94 -2.38 9.50 8.01
C ALA A 94 -0.93 9.29 7.53
N GLN A 95 -0.01 8.95 8.44
CA GLN A 95 1.37 8.63 8.10
C GLN A 95 1.46 7.37 7.24
N ALA A 96 0.75 6.30 7.60
CA ALA A 96 0.67 5.07 6.81
C ALA A 96 0.08 5.35 5.41
N LYS A 97 -0.95 6.20 5.32
CA LYS A 97 -1.52 6.65 4.06
C LYS A 97 -0.48 7.35 3.17
N GLN A 98 0.30 8.28 3.72
CA GLN A 98 1.33 9.00 2.95
C GLN A 98 2.42 8.07 2.40
N ILE A 99 2.85 7.07 3.17
CA ILE A 99 3.85 6.08 2.73
C ILE A 99 3.29 5.26 1.56
N LEU A 100 2.02 4.87 1.63
CA LEU A 100 1.35 4.12 0.57
C LEU A 100 1.07 4.97 -0.68
N ASP A 101 0.67 6.23 -0.49
CA ASP A 101 0.51 7.22 -1.57
C ASP A 101 1.83 7.47 -2.32
N THR A 102 2.96 7.48 -1.62
CA THR A 102 4.30 7.65 -2.22
C THR A 102 4.72 6.41 -3.02
N GLY A 103 4.25 5.22 -2.64
CA GLY A 103 4.51 3.95 -3.33
C GLY A 103 3.69 3.71 -4.60
N GLY A 104 2.97 4.72 -5.11
CA GLY A 104 2.17 4.63 -6.34
C GLY A 104 0.69 4.31 -6.12
N VAL A 105 0.23 4.22 -4.87
CA VAL A 105 -1.16 3.85 -4.54
C VAL A 105 -1.93 5.09 -4.11
N HIS A 106 -2.71 5.70 -5.00
CA HIS A 106 -3.54 6.85 -4.61
C HIS A 106 -4.75 6.43 -3.77
N LEU A 107 -4.63 6.59 -2.45
CA LEU A 107 -5.65 6.30 -1.45
C LEU A 107 -6.64 7.47 -1.34
N VAL A 108 -7.94 7.14 -1.30
CA VAL A 108 -9.05 8.12 -1.23
C VAL A 108 -9.61 8.20 0.17
#